data_AF-A0A4V1K0S9-F1
#
_entry.id   AF-A0A4V1K0S9-F1
#
_cell.length_a   1.000
_cell.length_b   1.000
_cell.length_c   1.000
_cell.angle_alpha   90.00
_cell.angle_beta   90.00
_cell.angle_gamma   90.00
#
_symmetry.space_group_name_H-M   'P 1'
#
loop_
_entity.id
_entity.type
_entity.pdbx_description
1 polymer ?
#
loop_
_entity_poly.entity_id
_entity_poly.type
_entity_poly.pdbx_seq_one_letter_code
_entity_poly.pdbx_strand_id
1 'polypeptide(L)' 'MQENINTVAPVYCASRAVCMHFDISRTTLWRLAQLEGFPEPLKLGRAVRYRLDEVEAFLRDQEA' A
#
# COMPACT_ATOMS: atom_id res chain seq x y z
N MET A 1 -21.70 4.53 -21.33
CA MET A 1 -20.97 3.48 -20.58
C MET A 1 -19.51 3.67 -20.95
N GLN A 2 -18.71 4.30 -20.07
CA GLN A 2 -17.30 4.57 -20.38
C GLN A 2 -16.45 3.64 -19.52
N GLU A 3 -15.91 2.61 -20.15
CA GLU A 3 -14.85 1.79 -19.59
C GLU A 3 -13.58 2.63 -19.57
N ASN A 4 -13.33 3.32 -18.46
CA ASN A 4 -12.08 4.03 -18.23
C ASN A 4 -11.05 3.01 -17.73
N ILE A 5 -10.27 2.48 -18.68
CA ILE A 5 -8.98 1.86 -18.39
C ILE A 5 -8.04 2.91 -17.77
N ASN A 6 -8.19 3.15 -16.47
CA ASN A 6 -7.22 3.92 -15.69
C ASN A 6 -5.96 3.04 -15.56
N THR A 7 -5.02 3.21 -16.49
CA THR A 7 -3.65 2.78 -16.24
C THR A 7 -3.08 3.70 -15.16
N VAL A 8 -3.39 3.39 -13.90
CA VAL A 8 -2.82 4.08 -12.75
C VAL A 8 -1.33 3.75 -12.73
N ALA A 9 -0.49 4.75 -13.05
CA ALA A 9 0.93 4.63 -12.74
C ALA A 9 1.05 4.20 -11.26
N PRO A 10 2.01 3.33 -10.89
CA PRO A 10 2.12 2.87 -9.52
C PRO A 10 2.33 4.07 -8.58
N VAL A 11 1.28 4.42 -7.83
CA VAL A 11 1.31 5.58 -6.95
C VAL A 11 2.05 5.18 -5.68
N TYR A 12 3.30 5.63 -5.57
CA TYR A 12 4.07 5.52 -4.34
C TYR A 12 3.57 6.55 -3.33
N CYS A 13 2.87 6.07 -2.31
CA CYS A 13 2.30 6.89 -1.26
C CYS A 13 3.12 6.79 0.03
N ALA A 14 3.19 7.90 0.76
CA ALA A 14 3.74 7.90 2.12
C ALA A 14 2.86 7.06 3.05
N SER A 15 3.44 6.53 4.13
CA SER A 15 2.73 5.68 5.11
C SER A 15 1.41 6.30 5.62
N ARG A 16 1.35 7.64 5.74
CA ARG A 16 0.14 8.36 6.15
C ARG A 16 -0.98 8.26 5.11
N ALA A 17 -0.66 8.42 3.83
CA ALA A 17 -1.65 8.31 2.76
C ALA A 17 -2.18 6.87 2.65
N VAL A 18 -1.32 5.88 2.80
CA VAL A 18 -1.70 4.46 2.86
C VAL A 18 -2.66 4.20 4.03
N CYS A 19 -2.31 4.68 5.22
CA CYS A 19 -3.13 4.61 6.42
C CYS A 19 -4.53 5.23 6.22
N MET A 20 -4.62 6.38 5.55
CA MET A 20 -5.90 7.03 5.25
C MET A 20 -6.70 6.32 4.15
N HIS A 21 -6.03 5.69 3.19
CA HIS A 21 -6.69 5.00 2.07
C HIS A 21 -7.36 3.70 2.52
N PHE A 22 -6.66 2.91 3.32
CA PHE A 22 -7.16 1.61 3.81
C PHE A 22 -7.84 1.69 5.18
N ASP A 23 -8.01 2.90 5.73
CA ASP A 23 -8.53 3.14 7.09
C ASP A 23 -7.83 2.31 8.19
N ILE A 24 -6.51 2.12 8.05
CA ILE A 24 -5.70 1.36 9.02
C ILE A 24 -4.81 2.27 9.85
N SER A 25 -4.49 1.87 11.07
CA SER A 25 -3.51 2.60 11.90
C SER A 25 -2.06 2.41 11.42
N ARG A 26 -1.19 3.40 11.70
CA ARG A 26 0.26 3.30 11.41
C ARG A 26 0.93 2.06 12.02
N THR A 27 0.48 1.66 13.21
CA THR A 27 0.97 0.45 13.89
C THR A 27 0.57 -0.82 13.16
N THR A 28 -0.66 -0.87 12.62
CA THR A 28 -1.13 -1.97 11.76
C THR A 28 -0.28 -2.04 10.50
N LEU A 29 -0.08 -0.91 9.81
CA LEU A 29 0.79 -0.84 8.64
C LEU A 29 2.22 -1.32 8.93
N TRP A 30 2.78 -0.97 10.09
CA TRP A 30 4.11 -1.46 10.50
C TRP A 30 4.12 -2.97 10.76
N ARG A 31 3.08 -3.52 11.39
CA ARG A 31 2.94 -4.98 11.59
C ARG A 31 2.86 -5.70 10.25
N LEU A 32 2.04 -5.19 9.32
CA LEU A 32 1.92 -5.73 7.96
C LEU A 32 3.28 -5.68 7.25
N ALA A 33 4.02 -4.58 7.37
CA ALA A 33 5.36 -4.46 6.80
C ALA A 33 6.41 -5.41 7.38
N GLN A 34 6.11 -6.13 8.46
CA GLN A 34 6.95 -7.21 8.99
C GLN A 34 6.49 -8.61 8.56
N LEU A 35 5.31 -8.73 7.94
CA LEU A 35 4.84 -9.99 7.40
C LEU A 35 5.65 -10.35 6.15
N GLU A 36 5.92 -11.65 5.99
CA GLU A 36 6.46 -12.16 4.74
C GLU A 36 5.43 -11.95 3.61
N GLY A 37 5.91 -11.53 2.44
CA GLY A 37 5.04 -11.23 1.30
C GLY A 37 4.44 -9.82 1.27
N PHE A 38 4.65 -9.00 2.31
CA PHE A 38 4.26 -7.59 2.25
C PHE A 38 5.12 -6.82 1.23
N PRO A 39 4.56 -5.90 0.44
CA PRO A 39 5.30 -5.18 -0.59
C PRO A 39 6.52 -4.43 -0.05
N GLU A 40 7.61 -4.51 -0.80
CA GLU A 40 8.88 -3.91 -0.42
C GLU A 40 8.74 -2.39 -0.29
N PRO A 41 8.95 -1.83 0.92
CA PRO A 41 8.88 -0.40 1.12
C PRO A 41 10.00 0.31 0.37
N LEU A 42 9.65 1.27 -0.49
CA LEU A 42 10.62 2.16 -1.11
C LEU A 42 11.13 3.17 -0.07
N LYS A 43 12.35 2.97 0.41
CA LYS A 43 13.02 3.85 1.37
C LYS A 43 13.69 5.00 0.63
N LEU A 44 13.07 6.18 0.68
CA LEU A 44 13.64 7.43 0.19
C LEU A 44 14.27 8.20 1.36
N GLY A 45 15.49 7.82 1.74
CA GLY A 45 16.18 8.36 2.91
C GLY A 45 15.43 8.04 4.21
N ARG A 46 14.90 9.07 4.88
CA ARG A 46 14.09 8.93 6.10
C ARG A 46 12.61 8.65 5.82
N ALA A 47 12.17 8.81 4.58
CA ALA A 47 10.78 8.60 4.18
C ALA A 47 10.59 7.18 3.65
N VAL A 48 9.51 6.53 4.06
CA VAL A 48 9.10 5.23 3.54
C VAL A 48 7.87 5.41 2.68
N ARG A 49 7.91 4.87 1.47
CA ARG A 49 6.78 4.86 0.54
C ARG A 49 6.38 3.44 0.19
N TYR A 50 5.09 3.27 -0.04
CA TYR A 50 4.51 2.00 -0.43
C TYR A 50 3.74 2.19 -1.72
N ARG A 51 3.72 1.16 -2.56
CA ARG A 51 2.82 1.10 -3.71
C ARG A 51 1.43 0.71 -3.21
N LEU A 52 0.45 1.58 -3.46
CA LEU A 52 -0.95 1.32 -3.08
C LEU A 52 -1.48 0.01 -3.65
N ASP A 53 -1.22 -0.21 -4.94
CA ASP A 53 -1.63 -1.40 -5.70
C ASP A 53 -1.13 -2.72 -5.07
N GLU A 54 0.14 -2.78 -4.66
CA GLU A 54 0.69 -4.00 -4.05
C GLU A 54 0.19 -4.20 -2.62
N VAL A 55 -0.03 -3.11 -1.87
CA VAL A 55 -0.62 -3.19 -0.52
C VAL A 55 -2.07 -3.65 -0.60
N GLU A 56 -2.83 -3.16 -1.59
CA GLU A 56 -4.20 -3.60 -1.86
C GLU A 56 -4.25 -5.08 -2.21
N ALA A 57 -3.39 -5.53 -3.13
CA ALA A 57 -3.30 -6.94 -3.52
C ALA A 57 -2.98 -7.84 -2.31
N PHE A 58 -2.03 -7.43 -1.46
CA PHE A 58 -1.69 -8.15 -0.23
C PHE A 58 -2.87 -8.19 0.76
N LEU A 59 -3.52 -7.06 1.02
CA LEU A 59 -4.65 -6.99 1.94
C LEU A 59 -5.82 -7.86 1.45
N ARG A 60 -6.08 -7.84 0.14
CA ARG A 60 -7.12 -8.67 -0.49
C ARG A 60 -6.84 -10.16 -0.35
N ASP A 61 -5.58 -10.58 -0.42
CA ASP A 61 -5.17 -11.97 -0.20
C ASP A 61 -5.38 -12.39 1.27
N GLN A 62 -5.15 -11.48 2.22
CA GLN A 62 -5.35 -11.75 3.66
C GLN A 62 -6.83 -11.80 4.09
N GLU A 63 -7.76 -11.21 3.33
CA GLU A 63 -9.20 -11.28 3.60
C GLU A 63 -9.88 -12.54 3.02
N ALA A 64 -9.16 -13.37 2.26
CA ALA A 64 -9.67 -14.60 1.63
C ALA A 64 -9.46 -15.86 2.50
#